data_AF-A0A1W9WY16-F1
#
_entry.id   AF-A0A1W9WY16-F1
#
_cell.length_a   1.000
_cell.length_b   1.000
_cell.length_c   1.000
_cell.angle_alpha   90.00
_cell.angle_beta   90.00
_cell.angle_gamma   90.00
#
_symmetry.space_group_name_H-M   'P 1'
#
loop_
_entity.id
_entity.type
_entity.pdbx_description
1 polymer ?
#
loop_
_entity_poly.entity_id
_entity_poly.type
_entity_poly.pdbx_seq_one_letter_code
_entity_poly.pdbx_strand_id
1 'polypeptide(L)'
;MNQLAHAGVDFLIAVTLPSVEEAIGIARAMAKTKVPYIISFVIGRDSCILDGFPLVNAISTIDESTKYPPIGYLVNCAYPSFLHASEQPTALYKRLIGYQANASSLDHCDLDEAVDLKVNDISDWGKQMLTFNQHYGIKILGGCCGTGVQHLKYLVNHKTFVQPASHYSAAKLKFGARRPPNVSLDD
;
A
#
# COMPACT_ATOMS: atom_id res chain seq x y z
N MET A 1 -3.90 3.16 17.18
CA MET A 1 -3.50 1.76 16.90
C MET A 1 -3.99 0.75 17.94
N ASN A 2 -3.80 0.94 19.26
CA ASN A 2 -4.22 -0.05 20.27
C ASN A 2 -5.73 -0.36 20.23
N GLN A 3 -6.58 0.65 20.06
CA GLN A 3 -8.03 0.44 19.94
C GLN A 3 -8.40 -0.39 18.71
N LEU A 4 -7.77 -0.10 17.56
CA LEU A 4 -7.94 -0.91 16.34
C LEU A 4 -7.47 -2.36 16.54
N ALA A 5 -6.32 -2.55 17.20
CA ALA A 5 -5.82 -3.87 17.53
C ALA A 5 -6.77 -4.65 18.45
N HIS A 6 -7.33 -4.00 19.48
CA HIS A 6 -8.31 -4.62 20.38
C HIS A 6 -9.64 -4.94 19.67
N ALA A 7 -10.00 -4.19 18.64
CA ALA A 7 -11.18 -4.47 17.82
C ALA A 7 -11.04 -5.75 16.96
N GLY A 8 -9.86 -6.38 16.92
CA GLY A 8 -9.65 -7.67 16.25
C GLY A 8 -9.45 -7.58 14.73
N VAL A 9 -8.89 -6.47 14.23
CA VAL A 9 -8.54 -6.31 12.81
C VAL A 9 -7.48 -7.32 12.35
N ASP A 10 -7.53 -7.71 11.07
CA ASP A 10 -6.56 -8.65 10.48
C ASP A 10 -5.14 -8.06 10.40
N PHE A 11 -5.05 -6.75 10.12
CA PHE A 11 -3.80 -6.01 10.06
C PHE A 11 -4.04 -4.52 10.32
N LEU A 12 -2.96 -3.79 10.61
CA LEU A 12 -2.92 -2.33 10.64
C LEU A 12 -2.26 -1.80 9.38
N ILE A 13 -2.71 -0.65 8.89
CA ILE A 13 -2.04 0.04 7.78
C ILE A 13 -1.88 1.52 8.12
N ALA A 14 -0.64 2.00 8.03
CA ALA A 14 -0.36 3.43 8.03
C ALA A 14 -0.23 3.88 6.58
N VAL A 15 -1.01 4.87 6.18
CA VAL A 15 -1.04 5.38 4.80
C VAL A 15 -0.63 6.82 4.72
N THR A 16 -0.15 7.22 3.54
CA THR A 16 0.14 8.61 3.20
C THR A 16 1.27 9.19 4.05
N LEU A 17 2.28 8.39 4.39
CA LEU A 17 3.41 8.89 5.20
C LEU A 17 4.34 9.74 4.32
N PRO A 18 4.69 10.97 4.74
CA PRO A 18 5.53 11.87 3.96
C PRO A 18 7.02 11.81 4.35
N SER A 19 7.38 11.06 5.40
CA SER A 19 8.76 11.00 5.89
C SER A 19 9.15 9.65 6.49
N VAL A 20 10.44 9.32 6.40
CA VAL A 20 11.02 8.09 6.94
C VAL A 20 11.04 8.09 8.46
N GLU A 21 11.39 9.20 9.10
CA GLU A 21 11.46 9.29 10.57
C GLU A 21 10.07 9.11 11.22
N GLU A 22 9.03 9.72 10.64
CA GLU A 22 7.65 9.49 11.08
C GLU A 22 7.25 8.03 10.90
N ALA A 23 7.59 7.44 9.74
CA ALA A 23 7.32 6.04 9.47
C ALA A 23 8.04 5.10 10.44
N ILE A 24 9.28 5.39 10.85
CA ILE A 24 9.99 4.63 11.90
C ILE A 24 9.25 4.72 13.23
N GLY A 25 8.80 5.91 13.64
CA GLY A 25 8.03 6.11 14.85
C GLY A 25 6.73 5.28 14.85
N ILE A 26 6.00 5.34 13.74
CA ILE A 26 4.76 4.57 13.53
C ILE A 26 5.05 3.07 13.50
N ALA A 27 6.09 2.62 12.81
CA ALA A 27 6.49 1.20 12.74
C ALA A 27 6.77 0.64 14.13
N ARG A 28 7.57 1.35 14.94
CA ARG A 28 7.88 0.96 16.32
C ARG A 28 6.64 0.89 17.19
N ALA A 29 5.67 1.79 16.98
CA ALA A 29 4.43 1.79 17.73
C ALA A 29 3.50 0.64 17.29
N MET A 30 3.32 0.42 15.98
CA MET A 30 2.51 -0.68 15.44
C MET A 30 3.09 -2.05 15.81
N ALA A 31 4.41 -2.21 15.77
CA ALA A 31 5.09 -3.43 16.19
C ALA A 31 4.76 -3.86 17.63
N LYS A 32 4.50 -2.91 18.54
CA LYS A 32 4.11 -3.22 19.94
C LYS A 32 2.74 -3.87 20.05
N THR A 33 1.86 -3.67 19.07
CA THR A 33 0.50 -4.24 19.07
C THR A 33 0.49 -5.74 18.76
N LYS A 34 1.58 -6.27 18.16
CA LYS A 34 1.69 -7.66 17.65
C LYS A 34 0.67 -8.02 16.56
N VAL A 35 -0.10 -7.06 16.06
CA VAL A 35 -0.94 -7.21 14.88
C VAL A 35 -0.06 -7.00 13.63
N PRO A 36 -0.18 -7.82 12.57
CA PRO A 36 0.52 -7.59 11.32
C PRO A 36 0.27 -6.17 10.81
N TYR A 37 1.28 -5.53 10.21
CA TYR A 37 1.10 -4.15 9.78
C TYR A 37 1.85 -3.79 8.51
N ILE A 38 1.33 -2.78 7.81
CA ILE A 38 1.79 -2.28 6.53
C ILE A 38 2.09 -0.78 6.66
N ILE A 39 3.15 -0.32 5.98
CA ILE A 39 3.46 1.09 5.83
C ILE A 39 3.31 1.50 4.37
N SER A 40 2.65 2.62 4.12
CA SER A 40 2.49 3.19 2.78
C SER A 40 3.00 4.63 2.72
N PHE A 41 3.81 4.91 1.71
CA PHE A 41 4.40 6.22 1.47
C PHE A 41 3.67 6.97 0.36
N VAL A 42 3.72 8.31 0.43
CA VAL A 42 3.56 9.16 -0.76
C VAL A 42 4.94 9.41 -1.35
N ILE A 43 5.04 9.34 -2.66
CA ILE A 43 6.28 9.61 -3.40
C ILE A 43 6.10 10.76 -4.39
N GLY A 44 7.19 11.48 -4.66
CA GLY A 44 7.29 12.46 -5.73
C GLY A 44 7.55 11.83 -7.10
N ARG A 45 7.61 12.69 -8.13
CA ARG A 45 7.92 12.31 -9.52
C ARG A 45 9.31 11.72 -9.70
N ASP A 46 10.17 11.81 -8.72
CA ASP A 46 11.54 11.29 -8.68
C ASP A 46 11.63 9.94 -7.94
N SER A 47 10.49 9.33 -7.58
CA SER A 47 10.40 8.12 -6.76
C SER A 47 10.99 8.23 -5.36
N CYS A 48 11.23 9.45 -4.88
CA CYS A 48 11.59 9.72 -3.49
C CYS A 48 10.32 9.91 -2.65
N ILE A 49 10.42 9.61 -1.36
CA ILE A 49 9.43 10.04 -0.36
C ILE A 49 9.44 11.58 -0.32
N LEU A 50 8.36 12.21 0.17
CA LEU A 50 8.25 13.67 0.18
C LEU A 50 9.33 14.40 1.02
N ASP A 51 10.05 13.68 1.89
CA ASP A 51 11.25 14.17 2.59
C ASP A 51 12.56 14.05 1.78
N GLY A 52 12.46 13.62 0.51
CA GLY A 52 13.58 13.45 -0.42
C GLY A 52 14.30 12.10 -0.30
N PHE A 53 13.88 11.21 0.61
CA PHE A 53 14.56 9.94 0.79
C PHE A 53 14.15 8.91 -0.28
N PRO A 54 15.10 8.21 -0.94
CA PRO A 54 14.76 7.19 -1.93
C PRO A 54 13.93 6.05 -1.32
N LEU A 55 12.81 5.68 -1.98
CA LEU A 55 11.86 4.69 -1.47
C LEU A 55 12.51 3.35 -1.08
N VAL A 56 13.42 2.84 -1.92
CA VAL A 56 14.14 1.57 -1.65
C VAL A 56 14.98 1.65 -0.36
N ASN A 57 15.60 2.79 -0.09
CA ASN A 57 16.42 2.96 1.10
C ASN A 57 15.55 3.03 2.35
N ALA A 58 14.40 3.72 2.27
CA ALA A 58 13.48 3.87 3.40
C ALA A 58 13.00 2.53 3.93
N ILE A 59 12.69 1.60 3.02
CA ILE A 59 12.27 0.23 3.35
C ILE A 59 13.33 -0.48 4.21
N SER A 60 14.60 -0.45 3.77
CA SER A 60 15.70 -1.08 4.51
C SER A 60 15.89 -0.41 5.88
N THR A 61 15.87 0.92 5.93
CA THR A 61 16.01 1.67 7.18
C THR A 61 14.92 1.32 8.20
N ILE A 62 13.68 1.17 7.77
CA ILE A 62 12.56 0.82 8.66
C ILE A 62 12.62 -0.64 9.10
N ASP A 63 12.95 -1.56 8.17
CA ASP A 63 13.12 -2.98 8.48
C ASP A 63 14.19 -3.18 9.58
N GLU A 64 15.29 -2.40 9.54
CA GLU A 64 16.36 -2.43 10.53
C GLU A 64 16.02 -1.68 11.84
N SER A 65 15.09 -0.71 11.78
CA SER A 65 14.74 0.15 12.91
C SER A 65 13.72 -0.47 13.89
N THR A 66 13.21 -1.67 13.59
CA THR A 66 12.21 -2.36 14.41
C THR A 66 12.52 -3.84 14.57
N LYS A 67 12.16 -4.43 15.72
CA LYS A 67 12.32 -5.88 15.96
C LYS A 67 11.34 -6.72 15.12
N TYR A 68 10.17 -6.16 14.82
CA TYR A 68 9.12 -6.81 14.05
C TYR A 68 8.77 -5.90 12.88
N PRO A 69 9.42 -6.07 11.71
CA PRO A 69 9.23 -5.18 10.56
C PRO A 69 7.82 -5.30 9.96
N PRO A 70 7.39 -4.32 9.15
CA PRO A 70 6.12 -4.40 8.41
C PRO A 70 6.05 -5.68 7.58
N ILE A 71 4.87 -6.24 7.37
CA ILE A 71 4.72 -7.39 6.46
C ILE A 71 4.97 -7.01 5.00
N GLY A 72 4.89 -5.73 4.67
CA GLY A 72 5.30 -5.15 3.41
C GLY A 72 5.01 -3.65 3.37
N TYR A 73 5.36 -3.05 2.23
CA TYR A 73 5.23 -1.63 1.98
C TYR A 73 4.32 -1.37 0.80
N LEU A 74 3.65 -0.22 0.83
CA LEU A 74 2.81 0.29 -0.24
C LEU A 74 3.30 1.67 -0.69
N VAL A 75 2.88 2.06 -1.87
CA VAL A 75 2.83 3.48 -2.26
C VAL A 75 1.37 3.86 -2.42
N ASN A 76 0.97 5.00 -1.89
CA ASN A 76 -0.35 5.56 -2.13
C ASN A 76 -0.28 7.07 -2.38
N CYS A 77 -1.35 7.62 -2.96
CA CYS A 77 -1.45 9.06 -3.24
C CYS A 77 -0.39 9.59 -4.22
N ALA A 78 0.11 8.73 -5.11
CA ALA A 78 1.01 9.07 -6.21
C ALA A 78 0.47 8.48 -7.52
N TYR A 79 0.77 9.11 -8.66
CA TYR A 79 0.38 8.58 -9.96
C TYR A 79 1.31 7.42 -10.37
N PRO A 80 0.87 6.40 -11.11
CA PRO A 80 1.68 5.20 -11.35
C PRO A 80 3.07 5.51 -11.95
N SER A 81 3.16 6.45 -12.88
CA SER A 81 4.45 6.79 -13.51
C SER A 81 5.51 7.34 -12.54
N PHE A 82 5.13 7.79 -11.34
CA PHE A 82 6.07 8.38 -10.38
C PHE A 82 7.01 7.36 -9.74
N LEU A 83 6.68 6.05 -9.86
CA LEU A 83 7.52 4.97 -9.32
C LEU A 83 8.76 4.68 -10.19
N HIS A 84 8.78 5.10 -11.47
CA HIS A 84 9.83 4.74 -12.43
C HIS A 84 10.19 3.25 -12.38
N ALA A 85 9.16 2.39 -12.46
CA ALA A 85 9.30 1.00 -12.03
C ALA A 85 10.40 0.20 -12.75
N SER A 86 10.70 0.52 -14.02
CA SER A 86 11.80 -0.09 -14.77
C SER A 86 13.20 0.30 -14.28
N GLU A 87 13.32 1.42 -13.57
CA GLU A 87 14.58 1.98 -13.08
C GLU A 87 14.85 1.59 -11.62
N GLN A 88 13.83 1.11 -10.91
CA GLN A 88 13.96 0.70 -9.52
C GLN A 88 14.74 -0.62 -9.38
N PRO A 89 15.57 -0.76 -8.33
CA PRO A 89 16.27 -2.00 -8.06
C PRO A 89 15.29 -3.14 -7.75
N THR A 90 15.58 -4.35 -8.23
CA THR A 90 14.72 -5.53 -8.03
C THR A 90 14.47 -5.87 -6.56
N ALA A 91 15.35 -5.44 -5.65
CA ALA A 91 15.19 -5.58 -4.21
C ALA A 91 13.94 -4.85 -3.67
N LEU A 92 13.55 -3.72 -4.27
CA LEU A 92 12.35 -2.96 -3.90
C LEU A 92 11.11 -3.87 -3.93
N TYR A 93 10.95 -4.63 -5.02
CA TYR A 93 9.78 -5.46 -5.28
C TYR A 93 9.66 -6.70 -4.40
N LYS A 94 10.69 -7.02 -3.61
CA LYS A 94 10.59 -8.05 -2.56
C LYS A 94 9.73 -7.59 -1.39
N ARG A 95 9.61 -6.27 -1.19
CA ARG A 95 8.96 -5.65 -0.02
C ARG A 95 7.81 -4.72 -0.39
N LEU A 96 7.82 -4.11 -1.58
CA LEU A 96 6.72 -3.32 -2.12
C LEU A 96 5.59 -4.25 -2.61
N ILE A 97 4.56 -4.42 -1.79
CA ILE A 97 3.46 -5.37 -2.04
C ILE A 97 2.21 -4.73 -2.63
N GLY A 98 2.12 -3.40 -2.64
CA GLY A 98 0.95 -2.71 -3.17
C GLY A 98 1.17 -1.29 -3.67
N TYR A 99 0.24 -0.85 -4.50
CA TYR A 99 0.17 0.51 -5.03
C TYR A 99 -1.30 0.97 -5.08
N GLN A 100 -1.60 2.13 -4.50
CA GLN A 100 -2.92 2.77 -4.51
C GLN A 100 -2.82 4.15 -5.14
N ALA A 101 -3.02 4.22 -6.45
CA ALA A 101 -2.63 5.39 -7.23
C ALA A 101 -3.67 6.51 -7.24
N ASN A 102 -3.23 7.76 -7.38
CA ASN A 102 -4.10 8.87 -7.73
C ASN A 102 -4.64 8.72 -9.16
N ALA A 103 -5.81 9.30 -9.42
CA ALA A 103 -6.40 9.33 -10.76
C ALA A 103 -5.73 10.34 -11.70
N SER A 104 -5.01 11.32 -11.14
CA SER A 104 -4.29 12.34 -11.91
C SER A 104 -2.79 12.27 -11.71
N SER A 105 -2.04 12.55 -12.78
CA SER A 105 -0.59 12.74 -12.79
C SER A 105 -0.14 14.17 -12.47
N LEU A 106 -1.07 15.07 -12.17
CA LEU A 106 -0.78 16.43 -11.74
C LEU A 106 -0.22 16.46 -10.32
N ASP A 107 0.56 17.50 -10.01
CA ASP A 107 1.09 17.68 -8.66
C ASP A 107 0.00 18.20 -7.72
N HIS A 108 0.21 18.03 -6.41
CA HIS A 108 -0.78 18.42 -5.40
C HIS A 108 -1.17 19.90 -5.50
N CYS A 109 -0.22 20.78 -5.80
CA CYS A 109 -0.47 22.22 -5.98
C CYS A 109 -1.41 22.50 -7.18
N ASP A 110 -1.19 21.82 -8.30
CA ASP A 110 -2.02 21.98 -9.51
C ASP A 110 -3.45 21.44 -9.29
N LEU A 111 -3.61 20.47 -8.39
CA LEU A 111 -4.90 19.90 -8.01
C LEU A 111 -5.65 20.77 -6.99
N ASP A 112 -4.95 21.45 -6.09
CA ASP A 112 -5.55 22.33 -5.08
C ASP A 112 -6.23 23.55 -5.72
N GLU A 113 -5.66 24.05 -6.82
CA GLU A 113 -6.20 25.17 -7.59
C GLU A 113 -7.21 24.75 -8.68
N ALA A 114 -7.47 23.45 -8.84
CA ALA A 114 -8.33 22.94 -9.89
C ALA A 114 -9.83 23.13 -9.55
N VAL A 115 -10.56 23.80 -10.44
CA VAL A 115 -12.02 23.99 -10.31
C VAL A 115 -12.79 22.67 -10.50
N ASP A 116 -12.25 21.77 -11.34
CA ASP A 116 -12.86 20.49 -11.67
C ASP A 116 -11.94 19.32 -11.30
N LEU A 117 -12.54 18.17 -11.00
CA LEU A 117 -11.80 16.93 -10.77
C LEU A 117 -10.95 16.59 -11.99
N LYS A 118 -9.63 16.52 -11.80
CA LYS A 118 -8.68 16.09 -12.82
C LYS A 118 -8.49 14.59 -12.74
N VAL A 119 -8.68 13.92 -13.88
CA VAL A 119 -8.55 12.47 -14.03
C VAL A 119 -7.86 12.21 -15.37
N ASN A 120 -6.78 11.44 -15.36
CA ASN A 120 -6.17 10.93 -16.57
C ASN A 120 -7.03 9.79 -17.15
N ASP A 121 -6.76 9.40 -18.39
CA ASP A 121 -7.49 8.30 -19.02
C ASP A 121 -7.39 7.00 -18.18
N ILE A 122 -8.53 6.40 -17.87
CA ILE A 122 -8.61 5.21 -17.02
C ILE A 122 -7.87 4.03 -17.65
N SER A 123 -7.83 3.94 -18.98
CA SER A 123 -7.14 2.85 -19.67
C SER A 123 -5.63 3.00 -19.59
N ASP A 124 -5.09 4.22 -19.69
CA ASP A 124 -3.69 4.51 -19.44
C ASP A 124 -3.30 4.19 -17.99
N TRP A 125 -4.04 4.76 -17.03
CA TRP A 125 -3.85 4.51 -15.61
C TRP A 125 -3.88 3.01 -15.29
N GLY A 126 -4.88 2.30 -15.82
CA GLY A 126 -5.08 0.89 -15.57
C GLY A 126 -4.00 -0.01 -16.16
N LYS A 127 -3.49 0.29 -17.36
CA LYS A 127 -2.37 -0.46 -17.97
C LYS A 127 -1.09 -0.32 -17.14
N GLN A 128 -0.80 0.87 -16.64
CA GLN A 128 0.36 1.09 -15.77
C GLN A 128 0.22 0.32 -14.44
N MET A 129 -0.97 0.37 -13.84
CA MET A 129 -1.26 -0.39 -12.61
C MET A 129 -1.18 -1.91 -12.82
N LEU A 130 -1.65 -2.44 -13.96
CA LEU A 130 -1.54 -3.86 -14.26
C LEU A 130 -0.09 -4.29 -14.53
N THR A 131 0.73 -3.39 -15.11
CA THR A 131 2.17 -3.61 -15.30
C THR A 131 2.88 -3.86 -13.98
N PHE A 132 2.52 -3.12 -12.91
CA PHE A 132 3.02 -3.38 -11.54
C PHE A 132 2.77 -4.80 -11.07
N ASN A 133 1.60 -5.34 -11.34
CA ASN A 133 1.27 -6.71 -10.97
C ASN A 133 1.98 -7.74 -11.86
N GLN A 134 1.95 -7.54 -13.17
CA GLN A 134 2.41 -8.52 -14.16
C GLN A 134 3.94 -8.63 -14.22
N HIS A 135 4.66 -7.52 -14.11
CA HIS A 135 6.12 -7.50 -14.29
C HIS A 135 6.89 -7.34 -12.99
N TYR A 136 6.29 -6.73 -11.96
CA TYR A 136 6.98 -6.42 -10.70
C TYR A 136 6.39 -7.14 -9.48
N GLY A 137 5.36 -7.97 -9.66
CA GLY A 137 4.81 -8.80 -8.60
C GLY A 137 4.02 -8.04 -7.51
N ILE A 138 3.68 -6.77 -7.74
CA ILE A 138 2.88 -5.97 -6.81
C ILE A 138 1.46 -6.54 -6.74
N LYS A 139 1.03 -6.99 -5.55
CA LYS A 139 -0.17 -7.82 -5.39
C LYS A 139 -1.43 -7.00 -5.17
N ILE A 140 -1.31 -5.93 -4.38
CA ILE A 140 -2.41 -5.06 -4.00
C ILE A 140 -2.43 -3.87 -4.96
N LEU A 141 -3.44 -3.81 -5.82
CA LEU A 141 -3.66 -2.67 -6.70
C LEU A 141 -4.96 -1.97 -6.28
N GLY A 142 -4.95 -0.65 -6.23
CA GLY A 142 -6.13 0.13 -5.91
C GLY A 142 -5.99 1.58 -6.32
N GLY A 143 -6.98 2.38 -5.91
CA GLY A 143 -6.98 3.81 -6.13
C GLY A 143 -6.91 4.61 -4.84
N CYS A 144 -6.47 5.86 -4.97
CA CYS A 144 -6.45 6.88 -3.93
C CYS A 144 -7.24 8.11 -4.43
N CYS A 145 -6.72 9.33 -4.25
CA CYS A 145 -7.45 10.56 -4.60
C CYS A 145 -7.87 10.60 -6.07
N GLY A 146 -9.12 11.01 -6.30
CA GLY A 146 -9.75 11.13 -7.62
C GLY A 146 -10.15 9.81 -8.29
N THR A 147 -9.79 8.66 -7.72
CA THR A 147 -10.21 7.36 -8.27
C THR A 147 -11.64 7.01 -7.86
N GLY A 148 -12.27 6.11 -8.61
CA GLY A 148 -13.64 5.69 -8.37
C GLY A 148 -13.95 4.30 -8.95
N VAL A 149 -15.22 3.92 -8.94
CA VAL A 149 -15.68 2.58 -9.34
C VAL A 149 -15.18 2.16 -10.73
N GLN A 150 -15.08 3.09 -11.67
CA GLN A 150 -14.60 2.78 -13.03
C GLN A 150 -13.11 2.36 -13.06
N HIS A 151 -12.27 2.92 -12.18
CA HIS A 151 -10.87 2.51 -12.05
C HIS A 151 -10.77 1.09 -11.50
N LEU A 152 -11.55 0.79 -10.45
CA LEU A 152 -11.59 -0.56 -9.86
C LEU A 152 -12.14 -1.59 -10.86
N LYS A 153 -13.20 -1.26 -11.60
CA LYS A 153 -13.75 -2.11 -12.67
C LYS A 153 -12.70 -2.39 -13.74
N TYR A 154 -11.90 -1.39 -14.12
CA TYR A 154 -10.82 -1.59 -15.08
C TYR A 154 -9.83 -2.64 -14.58
N LEU A 155 -9.33 -2.51 -13.35
CA LEU A 155 -8.41 -3.47 -12.75
C LEU A 155 -8.99 -4.88 -12.70
N VAL A 156 -10.23 -5.02 -12.24
CA VAL A 156 -10.90 -6.33 -12.13
C VAL A 156 -11.11 -6.99 -13.48
N ASN A 157 -11.55 -6.22 -14.49
CA ASN A 157 -11.88 -6.76 -15.81
C ASN A 157 -10.65 -7.13 -16.65
N HIS A 158 -9.49 -6.52 -16.36
CA HIS A 158 -8.28 -6.69 -17.16
C HIS A 158 -7.15 -7.39 -16.40
N LYS A 159 -7.31 -7.69 -15.11
CA LYS A 159 -6.36 -8.51 -14.37
C LYS A 159 -6.46 -9.95 -14.87
N THR A 160 -5.39 -10.41 -15.50
CA THR A 160 -5.22 -11.83 -15.79
C THR A 160 -4.96 -12.56 -14.47
N PHE A 161 -5.88 -13.43 -14.06
CA PHE A 161 -5.63 -14.32 -12.94
C PHE A 161 -4.57 -15.33 -13.34
N VAL A 162 -3.32 -15.06 -13.00
CA VAL A 162 -2.30 -16.10 -12.99
C VAL A 162 -2.65 -17.00 -11.81
N GLN A 163 -3.05 -18.25 -12.10
CA GLN A 163 -3.17 -19.30 -11.09
C GLN A 163 -1.88 -19.29 -10.25
N PRO A 164 -1.96 -19.15 -8.91
CA PRO A 164 -0.74 -19.18 -8.11
C PRO A 164 -0.02 -20.49 -8.40
N ALA A 165 1.25 -20.42 -8.80
CA ALA A 165 2.10 -21.59 -8.88
C ALA A 165 1.98 -22.35 -7.54
N SER A 166 1.77 -23.66 -7.62
CA SER A 166 1.37 -24.58 -6.55
C SER A 166 2.40 -24.78 -5.43
N HIS A 167 3.21 -23.77 -5.11
CA HIS A 167 4.29 -23.82 -4.13
C HIS A 167 4.03 -23.03 -2.85
N TYR A 168 2.85 -22.44 -2.66
CA TYR A 168 2.43 -22.09 -1.30
C TYR A 168 1.91 -23.36 -0.60
N SER A 169 2.83 -24.06 0.07
CA SER A 169 2.45 -24.89 1.21
C SER A 169 1.70 -23.98 2.17
N ALA A 170 0.42 -24.28 2.38
CA ALA A 170 -0.41 -23.64 3.38
C ALA A 170 0.18 -23.95 4.76
N ALA A 171 1.19 -23.19 5.16
CA ALA A 171 1.48 -22.99 6.57
C ALA A 171 0.22 -22.37 7.15
N LYS A 172 -0.59 -23.22 7.77
CA LYS A 172 -1.80 -22.87 8.50
C LYS A 172 -1.51 -21.68 9.42
N LEU A 173 -1.81 -20.46 8.97
CA LEU A 173 -2.28 -19.45 9.90
C LEU A 173 -3.62 -19.98 10.41
N LYS A 174 -3.56 -20.72 11.52
CA LYS A 174 -4.74 -20.97 12.34
C LYS A 174 -5.14 -19.60 12.92
N PHE A 175 -5.93 -18.84 12.17
CA PHE A 175 -6.78 -17.84 12.77
C PHE A 175 -7.75 -18.59 13.67
N GLY A 176 -7.40 -18.67 14.96
CA GLY A 176 -8.33 -19.11 15.97
C GLY A 176 -9.43 -18.08 16.05
N ALA A 177 -10.53 -18.32 15.34
CA ALA A 177 -11.78 -17.60 15.54
C ALA A 177 -12.24 -17.87 16.98
N ARG A 178 -11.79 -17.05 17.93
CA ARG A 178 -12.49 -16.92 19.21
C ARG A 178 -13.71 -16.09 18.90
N ARG A 179 -14.88 -16.76 18.84
CA ARG A 179 -16.17 -16.07 18.97
C ARG A 179 -16.07 -15.13 20.17
N PRO A 180 -16.43 -13.84 20.05
CA PRO A 180 -16.69 -13.05 21.24
C PRO A 180 -17.80 -13.76 22.05
N PRO A 181 -17.70 -13.82 23.38
CA PRO A 181 -18.79 -14.34 24.19
C PRO A 181 -20.05 -13.51 23.94
N ASN A 182 -21.20 -14.18 23.82
CA ASN A 182 -22.51 -13.54 23.78
C ASN A 182 -22.61 -12.56 24.94
N VAL A 183 -22.64 -11.26 24.65
CA VAL A 183 -23.13 -10.28 25.61
C VAL A 183 -24.65 -10.33 25.50
N SER A 184 -25.28 -11.02 26.45
CA SER A 184 -26.71 -10.87 26.73
C SER A 184 -26.95 -9.42 27.15
N LEU A 185 -27.73 -8.69 26.36
CA LEU A 185 -28.33 -7.44 26.79
C LEU A 185 -29.55 -7.81 27.64
N ASP A 186 -29.32 -7.97 28.94
CA ASP A 186 -30.32 -7.79 29.98
C ASP A 186 -29.73 -6.83 31.01
N ASP A 187 -30.57 -5.86 31.40
CA ASP A 187 -30.42 -4.72 32.32
C ASP A 187 -29.87 -3.38 31.75
#